data_AF-A0A835YUK6-F1
#
_entry.id   AF-A0A835YUK6-F1
#
_cell.length_a   1.000
_cell.length_b   1.000
_cell.length_c   1.000
_cell.angle_alpha   90.00
_cell.angle_beta   90.00
_cell.angle_gamma   90.00
#
_symmetry.space_group_name_H-M   'P 1'
#
loop_
_entity.id
_entity.type
_entity.pdbx_description
1 polymer ?
#
loop_
_entity_poly.entity_id
_entity_poly.type
_entity_poly.pdbx_seq_one_letter_code
_entity_poly.pdbx_strand_id
1 'polypeptide(L)'
;MLRVAAVLLLCAAASAKDPYCKGGVSPSGKHAQLACCAEDCGSLCGAKNCEAGGRFKCCPAYIKASGRECDKDNAPCVKNPIPRHFRTCKAAQGILGDDGMSCCAASCGVCGGVNCALRPGGAEACCLLTIKAADKSCNYNNAPCNLP
;
A
#
# COMPACT_ATOMS: atom_id res chain seq x y z
N MET A 1 47.46 -2.14 -22.57
CA MET A 1 46.17 -2.51 -23.20
C MET A 1 45.29 -3.08 -22.08
N LEU A 2 44.64 -2.24 -21.26
CA LEU A 2 43.33 -1.57 -21.43
C LEU A 2 42.11 -2.47 -21.09
N ARG A 3 41.58 -2.25 -19.87
CA ARG A 3 40.18 -2.37 -19.35
C ARG A 3 39.58 -3.77 -19.09
N VAL A 4 39.40 -4.16 -17.82
CA VAL A 4 38.21 -3.95 -16.94
C VAL A 4 36.96 -4.68 -17.43
N ALA A 5 36.60 -5.77 -16.74
CA ALA A 5 35.22 -6.23 -16.63
C ALA A 5 35.02 -6.76 -15.19
N ALA A 6 34.74 -5.82 -14.29
CA ALA A 6 34.11 -6.12 -13.02
C ALA A 6 32.88 -6.99 -13.30
N VAL A 7 32.80 -8.16 -12.66
CA VAL A 7 31.60 -8.99 -12.63
C VAL A 7 30.58 -8.24 -11.79
N LEU A 8 29.95 -7.28 -12.44
CA LEU A 8 28.93 -6.38 -11.93
C LEU A 8 27.67 -6.72 -12.71
N LEU A 9 27.12 -7.91 -12.48
CA LEU A 9 25.77 -8.23 -12.93
C LEU A 9 24.92 -8.71 -11.77
N LEU A 10 24.42 -7.67 -11.10
CA LEU A 10 23.04 -7.55 -10.68
C LEU A 10 22.63 -8.57 -9.62
N CYS A 11 22.73 -8.14 -8.36
CA CYS A 11 21.58 -8.27 -7.50
C CYS A 11 20.37 -7.83 -8.34
N ALA A 12 19.65 -8.78 -8.96
CA ALA A 12 18.29 -8.54 -9.35
C ALA A 12 17.65 -8.12 -8.05
N ALA A 13 17.47 -6.80 -7.89
CA ALA A 13 16.66 -6.25 -6.84
C ALA A 13 15.38 -7.07 -6.96
N ALA A 14 15.21 -8.03 -6.06
CA ALA A 14 13.97 -8.74 -5.91
C ALA A 14 13.01 -7.62 -5.63
N SER A 15 12.37 -7.15 -6.70
CA SER A 15 11.46 -6.02 -6.72
C SER A 15 10.52 -6.34 -5.60
N ALA A 16 10.67 -5.61 -4.48
CA ALA A 16 10.05 -5.96 -3.22
C ALA A 16 8.59 -6.23 -3.57
N LYS A 17 8.17 -7.51 -3.51
CA LYS A 17 6.88 -7.94 -4.05
C LYS A 17 5.87 -7.04 -3.38
N ASP A 18 5.28 -6.14 -4.16
CA ASP A 18 4.31 -5.19 -3.66
C ASP A 18 3.23 -6.02 -2.96
N PRO A 19 3.06 -5.91 -1.62
CA PRO A 19 2.18 -6.82 -0.88
C PRO A 19 0.72 -6.71 -1.33
N TYR A 20 0.40 -5.64 -2.06
CA TYR A 20 -0.90 -5.27 -2.62
C TYR A 20 -1.00 -5.66 -4.09
N CYS A 21 0.00 -6.37 -4.63
CA CYS A 21 0.05 -6.88 -5.99
C CYS A 21 0.19 -8.40 -5.99
N LYS A 22 -0.75 -9.07 -5.34
CA LYS A 22 -0.77 -10.53 -5.19
C LYS A 22 -0.87 -11.19 -6.57
N GLY A 23 0.13 -12.01 -6.92
CA GLY A 23 0.20 -12.70 -8.20
C GLY A 23 0.28 -11.77 -9.42
N GLY A 24 0.90 -10.59 -9.24
CA GLY A 24 0.92 -9.55 -10.27
C GLY A 24 2.23 -8.78 -10.36
N VAL A 25 2.29 -7.90 -11.35
CA VAL A 25 3.38 -6.94 -11.55
C VAL A 25 2.87 -5.53 -11.25
N SER A 26 3.58 -4.81 -10.38
CA SER A 26 3.35 -3.38 -10.20
C SER A 26 3.99 -2.61 -11.35
N PRO A 27 3.23 -1.74 -12.05
CA PRO A 27 3.80 -0.89 -13.09
C PRO A 27 4.82 0.08 -12.49
N SER A 28 5.78 0.53 -13.29
CA SER A 28 6.75 1.56 -12.88
C SER A 28 6.28 2.96 -13.30
N GLY A 29 6.74 4.00 -12.58
CA GLY A 29 6.49 5.40 -12.94
C GLY A 29 5.07 5.89 -12.65
N LYS A 30 4.51 6.74 -13.52
CA LYS A 30 3.24 7.47 -13.27
C LYS A 30 2.01 6.57 -13.05
N HIS A 31 2.08 5.30 -13.46
CA HIS A 31 0.97 4.36 -13.33
C HIS A 31 1.14 3.37 -12.17
N ALA A 32 2.26 3.40 -11.45
CA ALA A 32 2.60 2.47 -10.35
C ALA A 32 1.53 2.38 -9.24
N GLN A 33 0.79 3.46 -9.07
CA GLN A 33 -0.22 3.64 -8.03
C GLN A 33 -1.65 3.40 -8.51
N LEU A 34 -1.85 3.02 -9.79
CA LEU A 34 -3.18 2.96 -10.41
C LEU A 34 -3.78 1.55 -10.41
N ALA A 35 -2.96 0.54 -10.72
CA ALA A 35 -3.41 -0.84 -10.87
C ALA A 35 -2.23 -1.81 -10.73
N CYS A 36 -2.57 -3.07 -10.49
CA CYS A 36 -1.69 -4.22 -10.65
C CYS A 36 -2.00 -4.93 -11.95
N CYS A 37 -0.95 -5.29 -12.69
CA CYS A 37 -1.08 -6.09 -13.90
C CYS A 37 -0.97 -7.58 -13.58
N ALA A 38 -1.46 -8.42 -14.49
CA ALA A 38 -1.20 -9.86 -14.41
C ALA A 38 0.31 -10.16 -14.36
N GLU A 39 0.71 -11.25 -13.70
CA GLU A 39 2.13 -11.62 -13.54
C GLU A 39 2.88 -11.75 -14.89
N ASP A 40 2.21 -12.34 -15.88
CA ASP A 40 2.75 -12.57 -17.22
C ASP A 40 3.02 -11.28 -18.02
N CYS A 41 2.51 -10.13 -17.57
CA CYS A 41 2.80 -8.85 -18.23
C CYS A 41 4.28 -8.47 -18.18
N GLY A 42 5.01 -8.86 -17.12
CA GLY A 42 6.40 -8.45 -16.93
C GLY A 42 6.62 -6.95 -17.20
N SER A 43 7.53 -6.63 -18.11
CA SER A 43 7.86 -5.24 -18.50
C SER A 43 6.76 -4.52 -19.30
N LEU A 44 5.74 -5.23 -19.80
CA LEU A 44 4.60 -4.61 -20.50
C LEU A 44 3.63 -3.93 -19.54
N CYS A 45 3.70 -4.22 -18.23
CA CYS A 45 2.81 -3.62 -17.25
C CYS A 45 2.99 -2.09 -17.18
N GLY A 46 1.99 -1.35 -17.65
CA GLY A 46 2.03 0.11 -17.71
C GLY A 46 2.96 0.70 -18.78
N ALA A 47 3.54 -0.13 -19.65
CA ALA A 47 4.30 0.34 -20.81
C ALA A 47 3.38 1.02 -21.83
N LYS A 48 3.95 1.85 -22.72
CA LYS A 48 3.16 2.48 -23.80
C LYS A 48 2.52 1.46 -24.75
N ASN A 49 3.15 0.29 -24.91
CA ASN A 49 2.71 -0.83 -25.74
C ASN A 49 2.10 -1.98 -24.91
N CYS A 50 1.56 -1.69 -23.73
CA CYS A 50 0.95 -2.69 -22.84
C CYS A 50 -0.16 -3.52 -23.51
N GLU A 51 -0.80 -3.00 -24.57
CA GLU A 51 -1.81 -3.70 -25.38
C GLU A 51 -1.29 -5.02 -25.95
N ALA A 52 0.02 -5.15 -26.20
CA ALA A 52 0.64 -6.38 -26.68
C ALA A 52 0.47 -7.56 -25.71
N GLY A 53 0.38 -7.30 -24.39
CA GLY A 53 0.07 -8.29 -23.36
C GLY A 53 -1.44 -8.37 -23.02
N GLY A 54 -2.27 -7.63 -23.73
CA GLY A 54 -3.70 -7.53 -23.51
C GLY A 54 -4.10 -6.33 -22.65
N ARG A 55 -4.98 -5.49 -23.21
CA ARG A 55 -5.42 -4.21 -22.62
C ARG A 55 -5.95 -4.31 -21.19
N PHE A 56 -6.76 -5.33 -20.90
CA PHE A 56 -7.36 -5.53 -19.57
C PHE A 56 -6.43 -6.25 -18.58
N LYS A 57 -5.22 -6.65 -19.00
CA LYS A 57 -4.25 -7.36 -18.17
C LYS A 57 -3.04 -6.50 -17.84
N CYS A 58 -2.54 -5.75 -18.81
CA CYS A 58 -1.26 -5.04 -18.70
C CYS A 58 -1.37 -3.52 -18.78
N CYS A 59 -2.52 -2.95 -19.16
CA CYS A 59 -2.71 -1.51 -19.24
C CYS A 59 -3.50 -0.97 -18.04
N PRO A 60 -2.85 -0.29 -17.08
CA PRO A 60 -3.49 0.20 -15.85
C PRO A 60 -4.72 1.08 -16.08
N ALA A 61 -4.73 1.84 -17.18
CA ALA A 61 -5.88 2.67 -17.57
C ALA A 61 -7.16 1.85 -17.79
N TYR A 62 -7.06 0.65 -18.37
CA TYR A 62 -8.21 -0.22 -18.65
C TYR A 62 -8.51 -1.18 -17.50
N ILE A 63 -7.49 -1.60 -16.75
CA ILE A 63 -7.69 -2.39 -15.51
C ILE A 63 -8.54 -1.59 -14.53
N LYS A 64 -8.34 -0.26 -14.45
CA LYS A 64 -9.16 0.65 -13.65
C LYS A 64 -10.67 0.51 -13.93
N ALA A 65 -11.06 0.28 -15.19
CA ALA A 65 -12.46 0.14 -15.57
C ALA A 65 -13.10 -1.18 -15.11
N SER A 66 -12.30 -2.16 -14.65
CA SER A 66 -12.80 -3.47 -14.21
C SER A 66 -13.35 -3.46 -12.76
N GLY A 67 -12.99 -2.46 -11.94
CA GLY A 67 -13.48 -2.32 -10.56
C GLY A 67 -13.03 -3.39 -9.55
N ARG A 68 -12.23 -4.39 -9.96
CA ARG A 68 -11.67 -5.42 -9.08
C ARG A 68 -10.59 -4.86 -8.16
N GLU A 69 -10.70 -5.02 -6.86
CA GLU A 69 -9.82 -4.36 -5.88
C GLU A 69 -8.69 -5.29 -5.42
N CYS A 70 -7.45 -4.80 -5.38
CA CYS A 70 -6.30 -5.62 -5.03
C CYS A 70 -6.24 -6.09 -3.57
N ASP A 71 -7.09 -5.54 -2.71
CA ASP A 71 -7.23 -6.00 -1.32
C ASP A 71 -7.97 -7.33 -1.24
N LYS A 72 -8.86 -7.61 -2.21
CA LYS A 72 -9.74 -8.79 -2.24
C LYS A 72 -9.33 -9.78 -3.32
N ASP A 73 -8.88 -9.28 -4.46
CA ASP A 73 -8.62 -10.06 -5.66
C ASP A 73 -7.12 -10.11 -6.00
N ASN A 74 -6.72 -11.17 -6.69
CA ASN A 74 -5.41 -11.23 -7.33
C ASN A 74 -5.37 -10.31 -8.56
N ALA A 75 -4.16 -9.93 -8.98
CA ALA A 75 -4.00 -9.14 -10.20
C ALA A 75 -4.56 -9.88 -11.45
N PRO A 76 -5.09 -9.17 -12.46
CA PRO A 76 -5.13 -7.71 -12.59
C PRO A 76 -6.27 -7.06 -11.78
N CYS A 77 -5.92 -6.04 -11.01
CA CYS A 77 -6.81 -5.37 -10.05
C CYS A 77 -6.43 -3.89 -9.90
N VAL A 78 -7.35 -3.10 -9.39
CA VAL A 78 -7.21 -1.67 -9.10
C VAL A 78 -6.74 -1.51 -7.66
N LYS A 79 -5.77 -0.64 -7.44
CA LYS A 79 -5.33 -0.26 -6.09
C LYS A 79 -6.29 0.82 -5.60
N ASN A 80 -7.21 0.48 -4.68
CA ASN A 80 -8.23 1.40 -4.15
C ASN A 80 -8.24 1.37 -2.62
N PRO A 81 -8.17 2.52 -1.92
CA PRO A 81 -7.75 3.83 -2.40
C PRO A 81 -6.25 3.80 -2.72
N ILE A 82 -5.82 4.64 -3.67
CA ILE A 82 -4.40 5.02 -3.91
C ILE A 82 -3.67 4.90 -2.58
N PRO A 83 -2.58 4.13 -2.43
CA PRO A 83 -1.92 3.99 -1.14
C PRO A 83 -1.53 5.39 -0.73
N ARG A 84 -2.37 5.97 0.11
CA ARG A 84 -2.00 7.10 0.89
C ARG A 84 -1.07 6.41 1.84
N HIS A 85 0.20 6.39 1.44
CA HIS A 85 1.31 6.19 2.34
C HIS A 85 1.11 7.28 3.37
N PHE A 86 0.24 7.01 4.34
CA PHE A 86 0.00 7.84 5.47
C PHE A 86 1.24 7.62 6.31
N ARG A 87 2.35 8.22 5.87
CA ARG A 87 3.61 8.31 6.62
C ARG A 87 3.43 9.16 7.89
N THR A 88 2.20 9.65 8.12
CA THR A 88 1.79 10.44 9.26
C THR A 88 0.34 10.10 9.62
N CYS A 89 0.02 10.10 10.92
CA CYS A 89 -1.36 9.89 11.38
C CYS A 89 -2.33 10.94 10.85
N LYS A 90 -1.85 12.17 10.66
CA LYS A 90 -2.69 13.25 10.11
C LYS A 90 -3.19 12.90 8.72
N ALA A 91 -2.33 12.31 7.89
CA ALA A 91 -2.74 11.85 6.58
C ALA A 91 -3.79 10.74 6.72
N ALA A 92 -3.61 9.79 7.65
CA ALA A 92 -4.60 8.76 8.00
C ALA A 92 -5.88 9.28 8.68
N GLN A 93 -6.09 10.60 8.73
CA GLN A 93 -7.24 11.24 9.38
C GLN A 93 -7.35 10.90 10.88
N GLY A 94 -6.21 10.69 11.54
CA GLY A 94 -6.12 10.30 12.94
C GLY A 94 -5.20 11.19 13.79
N ILE A 95 -5.06 10.78 15.04
CA ILE A 95 -4.25 11.44 16.07
C ILE A 95 -3.08 10.51 16.40
N LEU A 96 -1.85 11.05 16.38
CA LEU A 96 -0.65 10.29 16.74
C LEU A 96 -0.63 10.02 18.25
N GLY A 97 -0.43 8.76 18.62
CA GLY A 97 -0.22 8.32 20.00
C GLY A 97 1.13 8.77 20.55
N ASP A 98 1.26 8.78 21.87
CA ASP A 98 2.53 9.11 22.54
C ASP A 98 3.65 8.09 22.24
N ASP A 99 3.28 6.90 21.77
CA ASP A 99 4.23 5.87 21.31
C ASP A 99 4.87 6.17 19.95
N GLY A 100 4.39 7.20 19.23
CA GLY A 100 4.95 7.64 17.96
C GLY A 100 4.69 6.70 16.76
N MET A 101 4.01 5.56 16.96
CA MET A 101 3.72 4.59 15.91
C MET A 101 2.23 4.38 15.68
N SER A 102 1.39 4.52 16.71
CA SER A 102 -0.04 4.23 16.59
C SER A 102 -0.82 5.50 16.26
N CYS A 103 -1.81 5.37 15.37
CA CYS A 103 -2.77 6.41 15.03
C CYS A 103 -4.14 6.03 15.58
N CYS A 104 -4.68 6.84 16.48
CA CYS A 104 -6.07 6.70 16.94
C CYS A 104 -7.04 7.41 15.99
N ALA A 105 -8.30 7.00 16.03
CA ALA A 105 -9.37 7.72 15.33
C ALA A 105 -9.45 9.19 15.82
N ALA A 106 -9.79 10.12 14.92
CA ALA A 106 -9.96 11.53 15.30
C ALA A 106 -11.05 11.75 16.37
N SER A 107 -12.04 10.86 16.46
CA SER A 107 -13.11 10.88 17.46
C SER A 107 -12.61 10.75 18.90
N CYS A 108 -11.39 10.23 19.10
CA CYS A 108 -10.83 10.05 20.45
C CYS A 108 -10.50 11.38 21.14
N GLY A 109 -10.25 12.45 20.38
CA GLY A 109 -9.79 13.75 20.85
C GLY A 109 -8.34 13.75 21.38
N VAL A 110 -7.95 12.68 22.08
CA VAL A 110 -6.59 12.36 22.51
C VAL A 110 -6.37 10.86 22.27
N CYS A 111 -5.21 10.51 21.74
CA CYS A 111 -4.83 9.13 21.48
C CYS A 111 -4.14 8.52 22.70
N GLY A 112 -4.65 7.40 23.21
CA GLY A 112 -4.10 6.73 24.39
C GLY A 112 -4.51 7.33 25.74
N GLY A 113 -3.69 7.04 26.75
CA GLY A 113 -3.88 7.46 28.15
C GLY A 113 -4.91 6.65 28.96
N VAL A 114 -5.05 7.03 30.23
CA VAL A 114 -5.99 6.41 31.16
C VAL A 114 -7.42 6.59 30.64
N ASN A 115 -8.25 5.56 30.77
CA ASN A 115 -9.64 5.53 30.31
C ASN A 115 -9.81 5.74 28.79
N CYS A 116 -8.78 5.46 27.97
CA CYS A 116 -8.92 5.50 26.51
C CYS A 116 -10.12 4.70 25.99
N ALA A 117 -10.48 3.60 26.67
CA ALA A 117 -11.62 2.75 26.33
C ALA A 117 -12.99 3.41 26.54
N LEU A 118 -13.07 4.50 27.33
CA LEU A 118 -14.31 5.23 27.58
C LEU A 118 -14.54 6.37 26.57
N ARG A 119 -13.59 6.62 25.66
CA ARG A 119 -13.68 7.66 24.63
C ARG A 119 -14.56 7.24 23.45
N PRO A 120 -15.04 8.18 22.62
CA PRO A 120 -15.81 7.85 21.41
C PRO A 120 -15.04 6.94 20.46
N GLY A 121 -15.58 5.75 20.20
CA GLY A 121 -14.93 4.68 19.41
C GLY A 121 -14.32 3.55 20.27
N GLY A 122 -14.27 3.73 21.59
CA GLY A 122 -13.84 2.70 22.53
C GLY A 122 -12.38 2.31 22.41
N ALA A 123 -12.02 1.16 23.00
CA ALA A 123 -10.64 0.71 23.06
C ALA A 123 -10.03 0.46 21.66
N GLU A 124 -10.81 -0.11 20.74
CA GLU A 124 -10.41 -0.40 19.37
C GLU A 124 -9.98 0.84 18.57
N ALA A 125 -10.53 2.01 18.92
CA ALA A 125 -10.25 3.26 18.22
C ALA A 125 -9.21 4.13 18.93
N CYS A 126 -9.10 4.03 20.25
CA CYS A 126 -8.41 5.02 21.09
C CYS A 126 -7.32 4.46 22.01
N CYS A 127 -7.25 3.15 22.24
CA CYS A 127 -6.25 2.55 23.12
C CYS A 127 -5.06 2.00 22.33
N LEU A 128 -3.86 2.50 22.63
CA LEU A 128 -2.64 2.17 21.88
C LEU A 128 -2.34 0.67 21.85
N LEU A 129 -2.49 -0.03 22.98
CA LEU A 129 -2.23 -1.47 23.05
C LEU A 129 -3.16 -2.27 22.12
N THR A 130 -4.43 -1.88 22.06
CA THR A 130 -5.43 -2.51 21.21
C THR A 130 -5.14 -2.24 19.72
N ILE A 131 -4.81 -0.99 19.37
CA ILE A 131 -4.49 -0.60 17.99
C ILE A 131 -3.22 -1.30 17.50
N LYS A 132 -2.18 -1.38 18.36
CA LYS A 132 -0.97 -2.15 18.07
C LYS A 132 -1.27 -3.61 17.82
N ALA A 133 -2.04 -4.25 18.70
CA ALA A 133 -2.41 -5.66 18.57
C ALA A 133 -3.25 -5.96 17.33
N ALA A 134 -4.03 -4.97 16.84
CA ALA A 134 -4.82 -5.12 15.62
C ALA A 134 -3.97 -5.13 14.33
N ASP A 135 -2.72 -4.66 14.39
CA ASP A 135 -1.72 -4.68 13.31
C ASP A 135 -2.20 -4.10 11.96
N LYS A 136 -3.15 -3.14 12.01
CA LYS A 136 -3.67 -2.49 10.80
C LYS A 136 -2.70 -1.44 10.32
N SER A 137 -2.08 -1.61 9.16
CA SER A 137 -1.13 -0.62 8.64
C SER A 137 -1.82 0.66 8.15
N CYS A 138 -1.29 1.83 8.52
CA CYS A 138 -1.74 3.13 8.03
C CYS A 138 -1.42 3.36 6.55
N ASN A 139 -0.65 2.50 5.90
CA ASN A 139 -0.47 2.65 4.45
C ASN A 139 -1.75 2.31 3.65
N TYR A 140 -2.72 1.64 4.28
CA TYR A 140 -3.96 1.15 3.63
C TYR A 140 -5.22 1.47 4.42
N ASN A 141 -5.08 1.81 5.70
CA ASN A 141 -6.20 2.09 6.58
C ASN A 141 -6.15 3.55 7.02
N ASN A 142 -7.32 4.20 7.07
CA ASN A 142 -7.45 5.38 7.92
C ASN A 142 -7.29 4.94 9.39
N ALA A 143 -7.03 5.88 10.29
CA ALA A 143 -6.97 5.58 11.70
C ALA A 143 -8.30 4.98 12.20
N PRO A 144 -8.29 3.95 13.07
CA PRO A 144 -7.14 3.44 13.81
C PRO A 144 -6.17 2.53 13.01
N CYS A 145 -4.87 2.79 13.10
CA CYS A 145 -3.83 2.05 12.36
C CYS A 145 -2.41 2.29 12.94
N ASN A 146 -1.42 1.48 12.54
CA ASN A 146 0.00 1.61 12.87
C ASN A 146 0.79 2.17 11.69
N LEU A 147 1.63 3.16 11.94
CA LEU A 147 2.59 3.68 10.97
C LEU A 147 3.62 2.60 10.59
N PRO A 148 4.13 2.60 9.35
CA PRO A 148 5.16 1.67 8.87
C PRO A 148 6.54 1.93 9.47
#